data_AF-A0A959GXY1-F1
#
_entry.id   AF-A0A959GXY1-F1
#
_cell.length_a   1.000
_cell.length_b   1.000
_cell.length_c   1.000
_cell.angle_alpha   90.00
_cell.angle_beta   90.00
_cell.angle_gamma   90.00
#
_symmetry.space_group_name_H-M   'P 1'
#
loop_
_entity.id
_entity.type
_entity.pdbx_description
1 polymer ?
#
loop_
_entity_poly.entity_id
_entity_poly.type
_entity_poly.pdbx_seq_one_letter_code
_entity_poly.pdbx_strand_id
1 'polypeptide(L)'
;METFNWDDILDDIAEQRAVLLLGHNFLPGAQEQLHTALTEKLGDKLQHFYSRDGLFLFRDSDTKTTAQQVAARFYRNNAPDDAMLKKIAEMPFRLMISANPDKFLLDAFAQYKLRLQFDYFSSNNKEQDAKVERPTEENPLLYNLCGSVEDQESLILDYDDLFK
;
A
#
# COMPACT_ATOMS: atom_id res chain seq x y z
N MET A 1 -7.65 -23.61 -20.27
CA MET A 1 -7.59 -22.15 -20.42
C MET A 1 -8.92 -21.63 -19.93
N GLU A 2 -8.94 -20.92 -18.81
CA GLU A 2 -10.13 -20.19 -18.40
C GLU A 2 -10.38 -19.10 -19.44
N THR A 3 -11.56 -19.12 -20.05
CA THR A 3 -12.01 -18.04 -20.92
C THR A 3 -12.52 -16.92 -20.04
N PHE A 4 -11.73 -15.85 -19.91
CA PHE A 4 -12.16 -14.62 -19.26
C PHE A 4 -13.29 -13.98 -20.06
N ASN A 5 -14.42 -13.72 -19.40
CA ASN A 5 -15.47 -12.90 -19.99
C ASN A 5 -15.13 -11.42 -19.75
N TRP A 6 -14.49 -10.80 -20.74
CA TRP A 6 -14.06 -9.41 -20.65
C TRP A 6 -15.24 -8.44 -20.54
N ASP A 7 -16.37 -8.76 -21.17
CA ASP A 7 -17.55 -7.91 -21.15
C ASP A 7 -18.12 -7.82 -19.72
N ASP A 8 -18.23 -8.95 -19.02
CA ASP A 8 -18.69 -8.98 -17.62
C ASP A 8 -17.79 -8.14 -16.70
N ILE A 9 -16.47 -8.20 -16.88
CA ILE A 9 -15.51 -7.42 -16.07
C ILE A 9 -15.66 -5.92 -16.37
N LEU A 10 -15.80 -5.55 -17.64
CA LEU A 10 -16.00 -4.16 -18.04
C LEU A 10 -17.32 -3.61 -17.50
N ASP A 11 -18.38 -4.41 -17.55
CA ASP A 11 -19.70 -4.06 -16.99
C ASP A 11 -19.62 -3.92 -15.47
N ASP A 12 -18.94 -4.82 -14.77
CA ASP A 12 -18.75 -4.74 -13.32
C ASP A 12 -17.95 -3.51 -12.89
N ILE A 13 -16.94 -3.10 -13.68
CA ILE A 13 -16.20 -1.87 -13.45
C ILE A 13 -17.12 -0.66 -13.70
N ALA A 14 -17.79 -0.60 -14.85
CA ALA A 14 -18.64 0.50 -15.24
C ALA A 14 -19.83 0.71 -14.28
N GLU A 15 -20.43 -0.38 -13.80
CA GLU A 15 -21.55 -0.37 -12.86
C GLU A 15 -21.11 -0.31 -11.39
N GLN A 16 -19.81 -0.10 -11.14
CA GLN A 16 -19.23 0.02 -9.80
C GLN A 16 -19.49 -1.20 -8.88
N ARG A 17 -19.51 -2.39 -9.46
CA ARG A 17 -19.61 -3.68 -8.76
C ARG A 17 -18.23 -4.27 -8.46
N ALA A 18 -17.18 -3.78 -9.12
CA ALA A 18 -15.80 -4.20 -8.91
C ALA A 18 -15.08 -3.41 -7.79
N VAL A 19 -14.12 -4.10 -7.15
CA VAL A 19 -13.15 -3.54 -6.19
C VAL A 19 -11.75 -3.75 -6.76
N LEU A 20 -10.90 -2.73 -6.68
CA LEU A 20 -9.50 -2.85 -7.09
C LEU A 20 -8.64 -3.29 -5.91
N LEU A 21 -7.93 -4.42 -6.06
CA LEU A 21 -6.95 -4.92 -5.10
C LEU A 21 -5.54 -4.78 -5.68
N LEU A 22 -4.69 -3.96 -5.05
CA LEU A 22 -3.31 -3.73 -5.45
C LEU A 22 -2.38 -4.46 -4.48
N GLY A 23 -1.72 -5.51 -4.96
CA GLY A 23 -0.68 -6.20 -4.19
C GLY A 23 0.68 -5.49 -4.27
N HIS A 24 1.68 -6.05 -3.60
CA HIS A 24 3.06 -5.57 -3.60
C HIS A 24 3.68 -5.47 -5.01
N ASN A 25 3.23 -6.30 -5.96
CA ASN A 25 3.69 -6.27 -7.35
C ASN A 25 3.28 -5.00 -8.11
N PHE A 26 2.43 -4.14 -7.53
CA PHE A 26 2.17 -2.81 -8.07
C PHE A 26 3.44 -1.94 -8.08
N LEU A 27 4.39 -2.24 -7.18
CA LEU A 27 5.77 -1.76 -7.21
C LEU A 27 6.72 -2.94 -7.49
N PRO A 28 6.98 -3.27 -8.76
CA PRO A 28 7.77 -4.45 -9.11
C PRO A 28 9.17 -4.42 -8.47
N GLY A 29 9.52 -5.51 -7.78
CA GLY A 29 10.83 -5.66 -7.13
C GLY A 29 11.02 -4.81 -5.87
N ALA A 30 9.97 -4.17 -5.36
CA ALA A 30 10.07 -3.31 -4.18
C ALA A 30 10.54 -4.07 -2.93
N GLN A 31 10.09 -5.32 -2.77
CA GLN A 31 10.43 -6.14 -1.62
C GLN A 31 11.94 -6.47 -1.58
N GLU A 32 12.52 -6.87 -2.71
CA GLU A 32 13.94 -7.15 -2.83
C GLU A 32 14.77 -5.88 -2.59
N GLN A 33 14.37 -4.76 -3.19
CA GLN A 33 15.06 -3.48 -3.02
C GLN A 33 14.98 -2.96 -1.59
N LEU A 34 13.83 -3.11 -0.93
CA LEU A 34 13.66 -2.77 0.48
C LEU A 34 14.54 -3.65 1.36
N HIS A 35 14.56 -4.96 1.11
CA HIS A 35 15.44 -5.88 1.84
C HIS A 35 16.92 -5.49 1.68
N THR A 36 17.37 -5.13 0.47
CA THR A 36 18.72 -4.60 0.24
C THR A 36 18.97 -3.33 1.05
N ALA A 37 18.06 -2.35 0.98
CA ALA A 37 18.20 -1.09 1.71
C ALA A 37 18.26 -1.28 3.23
N LEU A 38 17.45 -2.21 3.77
CA LEU A 38 17.46 -2.56 5.18
C LEU A 38 18.73 -3.31 5.58
N THR A 39 19.21 -4.24 4.76
CA THR A 39 20.45 -4.97 5.00
C THR A 39 21.65 -4.01 5.05
N GLU A 40 21.74 -3.09 4.09
CA GLU A 40 22.80 -2.08 4.05
C GLU A 40 22.76 -1.15 5.26
N LYS A 41 21.56 -0.79 5.72
CA LYS A 41 21.39 0.15 6.84
C LYS A 41 21.59 -0.49 8.21
N LEU A 42 21.08 -1.70 8.39
CA LEU A 42 20.97 -2.35 9.71
C LEU A 42 22.08 -3.39 9.95
N GLY A 43 22.67 -3.95 8.90
CA GLY A 43 23.73 -4.95 9.01
C GLY A 43 23.29 -6.17 9.82
N ASP A 44 24.09 -6.53 10.83
CA ASP A 44 23.86 -7.67 11.72
C ASP A 44 22.63 -7.52 12.64
N LYS A 45 22.05 -6.32 12.72
CA LYS A 45 20.82 -6.08 13.48
C LYS A 45 19.56 -6.56 12.75
N LEU A 46 19.63 -6.73 11.43
CA LEU A 46 18.61 -7.44 10.67
C LEU A 46 18.88 -8.95 10.77
N GLN A 47 18.14 -9.63 11.64
CA GLN A 47 18.42 -11.03 11.97
C GLN A 47 17.96 -12.00 10.88
N HIS A 48 16.83 -11.71 10.24
CA HIS A 48 16.29 -12.57 9.20
C HIS A 48 15.36 -11.82 8.25
N PHE A 49 15.23 -12.36 7.03
CA PHE A 49 14.24 -11.96 6.05
C PHE A 49 13.46 -13.18 5.57
N TYR A 50 12.18 -13.23 5.91
CA TYR A 50 11.25 -14.27 5.50
C TYR A 50 10.76 -13.98 4.08
N SER A 51 11.59 -14.31 3.08
CA SER A 51 11.35 -14.00 1.67
C SER A 51 9.97 -14.42 1.13
N ARG A 52 9.40 -15.52 1.62
CA ARG A 52 8.04 -15.98 1.25
C ARG A 52 6.95 -14.97 1.63
N ASP A 53 7.09 -14.36 2.80
CA ASP A 53 6.04 -13.53 3.41
C ASP A 53 6.37 -12.02 3.31
N GLY A 54 7.61 -11.68 2.96
CA GLY A 54 8.07 -10.29 2.84
C GLY A 54 8.30 -9.59 4.18
N LEU A 55 8.48 -10.37 5.24
CA LEU A 55 8.62 -9.88 6.61
C LEU A 55 10.05 -10.06 7.13
N PHE A 56 10.39 -9.27 8.13
CA PHE A 56 11.72 -9.20 8.71
C PHE A 56 11.71 -9.66 10.17
N LEU A 57 12.89 -10.05 10.66
CA LEU A 57 13.16 -10.22 12.08
C LEU A 57 14.22 -9.21 12.50
N PHE A 58 13.87 -8.34 13.44
CA PHE A 58 14.76 -7.32 13.99
C PHE A 58 15.32 -7.75 15.34
N ARG A 59 16.55 -7.31 15.64
CA ARG A 59 17.21 -7.61 16.92
C ARG A 59 16.45 -7.09 18.14
N ASP A 60 15.91 -5.89 18.02
CA ASP A 60 15.25 -5.14 19.09
C ASP A 60 14.30 -4.08 18.50
N SER A 61 13.51 -3.45 19.36
CA SER A 61 12.54 -2.41 18.99
C SER A 61 13.20 -1.19 18.33
N ASP A 62 14.38 -0.78 18.79
CA ASP A 62 15.10 0.39 18.25
C ASP A 62 15.54 0.14 16.80
N THR A 63 15.97 -1.10 16.52
CA THR A 63 16.27 -1.56 15.16
C THR A 63 15.02 -1.52 14.29
N LYS A 64 13.87 -1.97 14.81
CA LYS A 64 12.59 -1.91 14.09
C LYS A 64 12.15 -0.47 13.80
N THR A 65 12.23 0.45 14.75
CA THR A 65 11.93 1.87 14.52
C THR A 65 12.82 2.45 13.40
N THR A 66 14.10 2.09 13.40
CA THR A 66 15.01 2.49 12.30
C THR A 66 14.59 1.88 10.97
N ALA A 67 14.16 0.61 10.95
CA ALA A 67 13.67 -0.06 9.76
C ALA A 67 12.41 0.61 9.19
N GLN A 68 11.47 0.99 10.05
CA GLN A 68 10.25 1.73 9.68
C GLN A 68 10.58 3.07 9.01
N GLN A 69 11.57 3.82 9.53
CA GLN A 69 12.04 5.05 8.90
C GLN A 69 12.62 4.81 7.50
N VAL A 70 13.41 3.74 7.34
CA VAL A 70 13.99 3.36 6.04
C VAL A 70 12.90 2.94 5.07
N ALA A 71 11.96 2.11 5.49
CA ALA A 71 10.85 1.64 4.68
C ALA A 71 9.94 2.78 4.24
N ALA A 72 9.57 3.68 5.15
CA ALA A 72 8.76 4.85 4.83
C ALA A 72 9.46 5.74 3.79
N ARG A 73 10.77 5.96 3.95
CA ARG A 73 11.55 6.72 2.96
C ARG A 73 11.64 5.97 1.63
N PHE A 74 11.81 4.65 1.65
CA PHE A 74 11.87 3.83 0.45
C PHE A 74 10.57 3.97 -0.36
N TYR A 75 9.41 3.71 0.24
CA TYR A 75 8.13 3.79 -0.46
C TYR A 75 7.77 5.21 -0.91
N ARG A 76 8.19 6.27 -0.20
CA ARG A 76 8.02 7.66 -0.67
C ARG A 76 8.79 8.00 -1.93
N ASN A 77 9.89 7.30 -2.21
CA ASN A 77 10.80 7.64 -3.32
C ASN A 77 10.75 6.65 -4.48
N ASN A 78 10.01 5.55 -4.36
CA ASN A 78 9.87 4.53 -5.39
C ASN A 78 8.45 4.56 -5.96
N ALA A 79 8.23 5.49 -6.88
CA ALA A 79 6.95 5.67 -7.53
C ALA A 79 6.67 4.55 -8.56
N PRO A 80 5.41 4.08 -8.68
CA PRO A 80 4.98 3.32 -9.84
C PRO A 80 5.07 4.17 -11.12
N ASP A 81 4.95 3.51 -12.26
CA ASP A 81 4.86 4.19 -13.56
C ASP A 81 3.65 5.15 -13.62
N ASP A 82 3.89 6.39 -14.05
CA ASP A 82 2.87 7.44 -14.12
C ASP A 82 1.73 7.09 -15.08
N ALA A 83 2.04 6.44 -16.22
CA ALA A 83 1.01 6.04 -17.16
C ALA A 83 0.11 4.94 -16.58
N MET A 84 0.65 4.04 -15.74
CA MET A 84 -0.15 3.08 -14.97
C MET A 84 -1.03 3.77 -13.93
N LEU A 85 -0.48 4.71 -13.14
CA LEU A 85 -1.24 5.48 -12.15
C LEU A 85 -2.41 6.24 -12.79
N LYS A 86 -2.15 6.92 -13.91
CA LYS A 86 -3.17 7.63 -14.68
C LYS A 86 -4.28 6.70 -15.16
N LYS A 87 -3.94 5.54 -15.73
CA LYS A 87 -4.93 4.55 -16.18
C LYS A 87 -5.86 4.10 -15.06
N ILE A 88 -5.30 3.84 -13.87
CA ILE A 88 -6.11 3.44 -12.71
C ILE A 88 -7.01 4.61 -12.27
N ALA A 89 -6.47 5.83 -12.22
CA ALA A 89 -7.23 7.02 -11.85
C ALA A 89 -8.44 7.27 -12.77
N GLU A 90 -8.33 6.94 -14.06
CA GLU A 90 -9.42 7.07 -15.02
C GLU A 90 -10.54 6.04 -14.80
N MET A 91 -10.25 4.86 -14.21
CA MET A 91 -11.24 3.81 -13.96
C MET A 91 -12.22 4.18 -12.83
N PRO A 92 -13.51 3.79 -12.92
CA PRO A 92 -14.57 4.17 -11.97
C PRO A 92 -14.64 3.30 -10.69
N PHE A 93 -13.49 2.88 -10.15
CA PHE A 93 -13.46 2.13 -8.89
C PHE A 93 -13.87 3.02 -7.71
N ARG A 94 -14.96 2.64 -7.02
CA ARG A 94 -15.36 3.32 -5.79
C ARG A 94 -14.57 2.86 -4.55
N LEU A 95 -14.02 1.65 -4.59
CA LEU A 95 -13.23 1.07 -3.50
C LEU A 95 -11.94 0.47 -4.06
N MET A 96 -10.83 0.91 -3.50
CA MET A 96 -9.48 0.48 -3.82
C MET A 96 -8.78 0.09 -2.52
N ILE A 97 -8.14 -1.07 -2.53
CA ILE A 97 -7.39 -1.59 -1.40
C ILE A 97 -5.96 -1.87 -1.86
N SER A 98 -4.97 -1.34 -1.17
CA SER A 98 -3.55 -1.48 -1.52
C SER A 98 -2.79 -2.15 -0.38
N ALA A 99 -1.90 -3.07 -0.72
CA ALA A 99 -0.86 -3.58 0.18
C ALA A 99 0.37 -2.65 0.23
N ASN A 100 0.44 -1.64 -0.64
CA ASN A 100 1.54 -0.68 -0.66
C ASN A 100 1.19 0.51 0.25
N PRO A 101 2.10 0.94 1.14
CA PRO A 101 1.82 2.01 2.10
C PRO A 101 2.00 3.43 1.52
N ASP A 102 2.33 3.54 0.23
CA ASP A 102 2.54 4.82 -0.45
C ASP A 102 1.24 5.61 -0.70
N LYS A 103 1.38 6.82 -1.25
CA LYS A 103 0.27 7.73 -1.57
C LYS A 103 0.22 8.11 -3.05
N PHE A 104 0.98 7.44 -3.92
CA PHE A 104 1.06 7.83 -5.34
C PHE A 104 -0.29 7.71 -6.04
N LEU A 105 -1.08 6.70 -5.70
CA LEU A 105 -2.42 6.57 -6.27
C LEU A 105 -3.37 7.66 -5.76
N LEU A 106 -3.27 8.03 -4.47
CA LEU A 106 -4.03 9.14 -3.91
C LEU A 106 -3.73 10.44 -4.66
N ASP A 107 -2.44 10.72 -4.89
CA ASP A 107 -1.97 11.91 -5.58
C ASP A 107 -2.40 11.92 -7.05
N ALA A 108 -2.29 10.77 -7.73
CA ALA A 108 -2.74 10.62 -9.12
C ALA A 108 -4.25 10.87 -9.27
N PHE A 109 -5.08 10.35 -8.37
CA PHE A 109 -6.52 10.64 -8.39
C PHE A 109 -6.81 12.13 -8.18
N ALA A 110 -6.14 12.76 -7.21
CA ALA A 110 -6.28 14.19 -6.95
C ALA A 110 -5.86 15.06 -8.15
N GLN A 111 -4.90 14.58 -8.95
CA GLN A 111 -4.43 15.25 -10.16
C GLN A 111 -5.36 15.04 -11.38
N TYR A 112 -5.84 13.82 -11.60
CA TYR A 112 -6.51 13.46 -12.86
C TYR A 112 -8.03 13.35 -12.78
N LYS A 113 -8.62 13.20 -11.58
CA LYS A 113 -10.05 12.93 -11.43
C LYS A 113 -10.70 13.68 -10.26
N LEU A 114 -10.46 13.22 -9.03
CA LEU A 114 -11.05 13.77 -7.81
C LEU A 114 -10.21 13.39 -6.59
N ARG A 115 -10.42 14.06 -5.45
CA ARG A 115 -9.78 13.67 -4.19
C ARG A 115 -10.49 12.47 -3.58
N LEU A 116 -9.73 11.42 -3.27
CA LEU A 116 -10.25 10.23 -2.61
C LEU A 116 -10.41 10.45 -1.10
N GLN A 117 -11.33 9.71 -0.51
CA GLN A 117 -11.19 9.31 0.87
C GLN A 117 -9.93 8.43 0.98
N PHE A 118 -9.16 8.62 2.03
CA PHE A 118 -7.95 7.85 2.28
C PHE A 118 -7.96 7.37 3.71
N ASP A 119 -7.65 6.08 3.90
CA ASP A 119 -7.35 5.56 5.22
C ASP A 119 -6.35 4.40 5.14
N TYR A 120 -5.83 3.98 6.29
CA TYR A 120 -4.86 2.89 6.37
C TYR A 120 -5.01 2.09 7.66
N PHE A 121 -4.56 0.84 7.63
CA PHE A 121 -4.47 0.00 8.82
C PHE A 121 -3.33 0.46 9.72
N SER A 122 -3.55 0.50 11.04
CA SER A 122 -2.49 0.65 12.03
C SER A 122 -2.86 -0.22 13.24
N SER A 123 -1.89 -1.00 13.74
CA SER A 123 -2.05 -1.75 14.98
C SER A 123 -2.01 -0.84 16.22
N ASN A 124 -1.54 0.39 16.04
CA ASN A 124 -1.47 1.41 17.09
C ASN A 124 -2.72 2.30 17.02
N ASN A 125 -3.01 2.99 18.12
CA ASN A 125 -4.05 4.02 18.11
C ASN A 125 -3.60 5.15 17.17
N LYS A 126 -4.23 5.25 16.00
CA LYS A 126 -4.11 6.43 15.12
C LYS A 126 -5.17 7.46 15.51
N GLU A 127 -4.82 8.74 15.42
CA GLU A 127 -5.83 9.81 15.46
C GLU A 127 -6.74 9.63 14.24
N GLN A 128 -8.05 9.50 14.45
CA GLN A 128 -9.01 9.44 13.35
C GLN A 128 -9.27 10.86 12.88
N ASP A 129 -8.60 11.28 11.79
CA ASP A 129 -8.79 12.61 11.19
C ASP A 129 -10.25 12.83 10.73
N ALA A 130 -10.83 11.84 10.04
CA ALA A 130 -12.21 11.86 9.58
C ALA A 130 -12.78 10.44 9.53
N LYS A 131 -14.07 10.29 9.86
CA LYS A 131 -14.78 9.02 9.73
C LYS A 131 -14.90 8.69 8.24
N VAL A 132 -14.35 7.54 7.83
CA VAL A 132 -14.54 7.00 6.47
C VAL A 132 -16.02 6.77 6.22
N GLU A 133 -16.54 7.38 5.17
CA GLU A 133 -17.92 7.21 4.73
C GLU A 133 -18.05 6.02 3.77
N ARG A 134 -19.28 5.60 3.49
CA ARG A 134 -19.51 4.54 2.51
C ARG A 134 -18.99 5.01 1.14
N PRO A 135 -18.10 4.27 0.47
CA PRO A 135 -17.53 4.72 -0.79
C PRO A 135 -18.59 4.82 -1.90
N THR A 136 -18.54 5.90 -2.67
CA THR A 136 -19.38 6.16 -3.86
C THR A 136 -18.52 6.56 -5.05
N GLU A 137 -19.13 6.81 -6.21
CA GLU A 137 -18.41 7.33 -7.38
C GLU A 137 -17.76 8.70 -7.12
N GLU A 138 -18.50 9.59 -6.47
CA GLU A 138 -18.09 10.96 -6.18
C GLU A 138 -17.18 11.04 -4.96
N ASN A 139 -17.18 10.00 -4.12
CA ASN A 139 -16.38 9.93 -2.90
C ASN A 139 -15.76 8.53 -2.72
N PRO A 140 -14.84 8.10 -3.61
CA PRO A 140 -14.22 6.78 -3.54
C PRO A 140 -13.24 6.67 -2.37
N LEU A 141 -12.92 5.45 -1.97
CA LEU A 141 -11.95 5.14 -0.93
C LEU A 141 -10.73 4.43 -1.47
N LEU A 142 -9.54 4.92 -1.11
CA LEU A 142 -8.29 4.16 -1.12
C LEU A 142 -7.93 3.78 0.32
N TYR A 143 -7.78 2.46 0.56
CA TYR A 143 -7.39 1.93 1.86
C TYR A 143 -6.07 1.15 1.79
N ASN A 144 -5.06 1.56 2.56
CA ASN A 144 -3.78 0.84 2.61
C ASN A 144 -3.78 -0.19 3.76
N LEU A 145 -3.59 -1.47 3.44
CA LEU A 145 -3.57 -2.58 4.40
C LEU A 145 -2.27 -2.67 5.21
N CYS A 146 -1.15 -2.20 4.67
CA CYS A 146 0.17 -2.35 5.30
C CYS A 146 0.69 -1.03 5.87
N GLY A 147 -0.22 -0.20 6.39
CA GLY A 147 0.09 1.10 6.95
C GLY A 147 0.19 2.21 5.93
N SER A 148 0.75 3.32 6.35
CA SER A 148 0.96 4.52 5.55
C SER A 148 2.36 5.04 5.77
N VAL A 149 3.03 5.50 4.71
CA VAL A 149 4.34 6.16 4.84
C VAL A 149 4.29 7.40 5.74
N GLU A 150 3.13 8.04 5.89
CA GLU A 150 2.91 9.21 6.75
C GLU A 150 2.88 8.86 8.25
N ASP A 151 2.52 7.62 8.58
CA ASP A 151 2.60 7.07 9.94
C ASP A 151 3.53 5.85 9.93
N GLN A 152 4.82 6.09 10.12
CA GLN A 152 5.85 5.07 9.95
C GLN A 152 5.68 3.90 10.92
N GLU A 153 5.07 4.14 12.09
CA GLU A 153 4.82 3.10 13.09
C GLU A 153 3.67 2.17 12.69
N SER A 154 2.82 2.58 11.74
CA SER A 154 1.76 1.74 11.15
C SER A 154 2.27 0.73 10.12
N LEU A 155 3.51 0.87 9.65
CA LEU A 155 4.06 0.00 8.61
C LEU A 155 4.23 -1.42 9.13
N ILE A 156 3.66 -2.38 8.38
CA ILE A 156 3.79 -3.80 8.67
C ILE A 156 5.13 -4.29 8.11
N LEU A 157 6.10 -4.55 8.98
CA LEU A 157 7.43 -5.06 8.59
C LEU A 157 7.77 -6.42 9.17
N ASP A 158 7.13 -6.83 10.27
CA ASP A 158 7.32 -8.13 10.89
C ASP A 158 6.01 -8.82 11.27
N TYR A 159 6.09 -10.02 11.82
CA TYR A 159 4.91 -10.77 12.25
C TYR A 159 4.21 -10.14 13.46
N ASP A 160 4.92 -9.36 14.29
CA ASP A 160 4.30 -8.67 15.42
C ASP A 160 3.37 -7.55 14.92
N ASP A 161 3.72 -6.87 13.83
CA ASP A 161 2.83 -5.88 13.20
C ASP A 161 1.59 -6.54 12.58
N LEU A 162 1.76 -7.73 11.99
CA LEU A 162 0.68 -8.42 11.26
C LEU A 162 -0.37 -9.05 12.19
N PHE A 163 0.02 -9.52 13.37
CA PHE A 163 -0.83 -10.32 14.27
C PHE A 163 -1.21 -9.61 15.59
N LYS A 164 -0.90 -8.32 15.72
CA LYS A 164 -1.25 -7.53 16.91
C LYS A 164 -2.74 -7.30 17.09
#